data_AF-A0A7R9UAN0-F1
#
_entry.id   AF-A0A7R9UAN0-F1
#
_cell.length_a   1.000
_cell.length_b   1.000
_cell.length_c   1.000
_cell.angle_alpha   90.00
_cell.angle_beta   90.00
_cell.angle_gamma   90.00
#
_symmetry.space_group_name_H-M   'P 1'
#
loop_
_entity.id
_entity.type
_entity.pdbx_description
1 polymer ?
#
loop_
_entity_poly.entity_id
_entity_poly.type
_entity_poly.pdbx_seq_one_letter_code
_entity_poly.pdbx_strand_id
1 'polypeptide(L)'
;TKSRMLSLRAAARLSVRQFSTVRTKVSTGLVGVPVEPLGREKLLLRSLRILQAVKELPDCSYRESVEKIYRHRVATILNCKTVGEVETAIGLGQIEELMIHA
;
A
#
# COMPACT_ATOMS: atom_id res chain seq x y z
N THR A 1 -2.62 -11.01 -70.04
CA THR A 1 -2.09 -9.98 -69.11
C THR A 1 -2.26 -10.47 -67.67
N LYS A 2 -1.18 -11.03 -67.10
CA LYS A 2 -1.14 -11.55 -65.72
C LYS A 2 -0.78 -10.40 -64.77
N SER A 3 -1.60 -10.13 -63.75
CA SER A 3 -1.13 -9.58 -62.46
C SER A 3 -2.31 -9.55 -61.47
N ARG A 4 -2.43 -10.58 -60.62
CA ARG A 4 -1.90 -10.68 -59.25
C ARG A 4 -2.90 -10.14 -58.21
N MET A 5 -3.63 -11.10 -57.62
CA MET A 5 -4.28 -11.00 -56.32
C MET A 5 -3.39 -10.29 -55.31
N LEU A 6 -3.94 -9.36 -54.53
CA LEU A 6 -3.38 -8.93 -53.24
C LEU A 6 -4.54 -8.72 -52.27
N SER A 7 -4.91 -9.81 -51.60
CA SER A 7 -5.82 -9.83 -50.46
C SER A 7 -5.19 -9.08 -49.29
N LEU A 8 -5.78 -7.96 -48.89
CA LEU A 8 -5.42 -7.25 -47.65
C LEU A 8 -5.93 -8.06 -46.44
N ARG A 9 -5.08 -8.90 -45.86
CA ARG A 9 -5.32 -9.46 -44.52
C ARG A 9 -4.76 -8.50 -43.48
N ALA A 10 -5.61 -7.58 -43.02
CA ALA A 10 -5.32 -6.78 -41.83
C ALA A 10 -5.35 -7.71 -40.61
N ALA A 11 -4.18 -8.07 -40.10
CA ALA A 11 -4.04 -8.84 -38.87
C ALA A 11 -4.39 -7.95 -37.67
N ALA A 12 -5.58 -8.13 -37.09
CA ALA A 12 -5.95 -7.54 -35.82
C ALA A 12 -5.03 -8.12 -34.73
N ARG A 13 -4.07 -7.34 -34.24
CA ARG A 13 -3.26 -7.70 -33.07
C ARG A 13 -4.17 -7.69 -31.85
N LEU A 14 -4.61 -8.87 -31.39
CA LEU A 14 -5.24 -9.00 -30.08
C LEU A 14 -4.22 -8.55 -29.01
N SER A 15 -4.51 -7.43 -28.35
CA SER A 15 -3.80 -7.01 -27.15
C SER A 15 -4.10 -8.05 -26.06
N VAL A 16 -3.12 -8.89 -25.77
CA VAL A 16 -3.16 -9.79 -24.62
C VAL A 16 -3.16 -8.91 -23.37
N ARG A 17 -4.27 -8.90 -22.62
CA ARG A 17 -4.32 -8.29 -21.29
C ARG A 17 -3.39 -9.09 -20.38
N GLN A 18 -2.24 -8.50 -20.08
CA GLN A 18 -1.28 -9.07 -19.14
C GLN A 18 -1.86 -8.92 -17.72
N PHE A 19 -2.31 -10.02 -17.13
CA PHE A 19 -2.67 -10.06 -15.72
C PHE A 19 -1.37 -10.20 -14.91
N SER A 20 -1.03 -9.17 -14.13
CA SER A 20 0.08 -9.25 -13.17
C SER A 20 -0.32 -10.13 -11.99
N THR A 21 0.49 -11.13 -11.66
CA THR A 21 0.31 -11.94 -10.45
C THR A 21 0.56 -11.10 -9.20
N VAL A 22 -0.51 -10.75 -8.46
CA VAL A 22 -0.38 -10.08 -7.16
C VAL A 22 0.07 -11.12 -6.13
N ARG A 23 1.28 -10.98 -5.60
CA ARG A 23 1.77 -11.83 -4.53
C ARG A 23 1.17 -11.37 -3.20
N THR A 24 0.18 -12.10 -2.69
CA THR A 24 -0.49 -11.82 -1.43
C THR A 24 0.24 -12.48 -0.25
N LYS A 25 0.30 -11.79 0.89
CA LYS A 25 0.85 -12.32 2.14
C LYS A 25 -0.04 -13.48 2.63
N VAL A 26 0.55 -14.64 2.90
CA VAL A 26 -0.18 -15.87 3.28
C VAL A 26 -0.32 -15.99 4.80
N SER A 27 0.72 -15.60 5.54
CA SER A 27 0.76 -15.61 7.00
C SER A 27 1.68 -14.50 7.48
N THR A 28 1.41 -13.99 8.69
CA THR A 28 2.33 -13.11 9.43
C THR A 28 3.43 -13.91 10.12
N GLY A 29 3.25 -15.22 10.32
CA GLY A 29 4.15 -16.04 11.14
C GLY A 29 4.04 -15.78 12.64
N LEU A 30 3.09 -14.94 13.07
CA LEU A 30 2.82 -14.60 14.47
C LEU A 30 1.50 -15.24 14.91
N VAL A 31 1.50 -15.92 16.05
CA VAL A 31 0.28 -16.54 16.60
C VAL A 31 -0.68 -15.43 17.04
N GLY A 32 -1.94 -15.54 16.63
CA GLY A 32 -2.99 -14.59 17.01
C GLY A 32 -2.99 -13.27 16.22
N VAL A 33 -2.09 -13.08 15.27
CA VAL A 33 -2.05 -11.89 14.39
C VAL A 33 -2.43 -12.29 12.97
N PRO A 34 -3.70 -12.14 12.55
CA PRO A 34 -4.11 -12.49 11.20
C PRO A 34 -3.52 -11.51 10.17
N VAL A 35 -3.28 -12.01 8.95
CA VAL A 35 -2.88 -11.15 7.82
C VAL A 35 -4.00 -10.15 7.53
N GLU A 36 -3.64 -8.88 7.32
CA GLU A 36 -4.60 -7.83 7.02
C GLU A 36 -4.73 -7.58 5.51
N PRO A 37 -5.89 -7.86 4.89
CA PRO A 37 -6.20 -7.37 3.55
C PRO A 37 -6.20 -5.84 3.50
N LEU A 38 -5.53 -5.28 2.48
CA LEU A 38 -5.41 -3.83 2.30
C LEU A 38 -4.75 -3.13 3.51
N GLY A 39 -3.78 -3.80 4.15
CA GLY A 39 -3.10 -3.28 5.34
C GLY A 39 -2.50 -1.88 5.14
N ARG A 40 -2.03 -1.57 3.93
CA ARG A 40 -1.48 -0.24 3.59
C ARG A 40 -2.54 0.85 3.68
N GLU A 41 -3.68 0.64 3.04
CA GLU A 41 -4.80 1.58 3.02
C GLU A 41 -5.40 1.73 4.42
N LYS A 42 -5.54 0.64 5.17
CA LYS A 42 -6.06 0.64 6.54
C LYS A 42 -5.14 1.37 7.50
N LEU A 43 -3.83 1.12 7.42
CA LEU A 43 -2.84 1.82 8.25
C LEU A 43 -2.81 3.32 7.94
N LEU A 44 -2.90 3.70 6.67
CA LEU A 44 -2.99 5.11 6.27
C LEU A 44 -4.22 5.78 6.91
N LEU A 45 -5.38 5.14 6.78
CA LEU A 45 -6.64 5.67 7.29
C LEU A 45 -6.59 5.82 8.82
N ARG A 46 -6.09 4.81 9.53
CA ARG A 46 -5.90 4.85 10.99
C ARG A 46 -4.93 5.96 11.41
N SER A 47 -3.81 6.10 10.70
CA SER A 47 -2.83 7.16 10.96
C SER A 47 -3.41 8.56 10.78
N LEU A 48 -4.24 8.77 9.75
CA LEU A 48 -4.93 10.04 9.53
C LEU A 48 -5.97 10.34 10.62
N ARG A 49 -6.69 9.33 11.11
CA ARG A 49 -7.63 9.50 12.24
C ARG A 49 -6.91 9.89 13.52
N ILE A 50 -5.74 9.31 13.81
CA ILE A 50 -4.93 9.68 14.98
C ILE A 50 -4.45 11.13 14.87
N LEU A 51 -3.98 11.55 13.68
CA LEU A 51 -3.61 12.94 13.43
C LEU A 51 -4.79 13.92 13.55
N GLN A 52 -6.02 13.47 13.28
CA GLN A 52 -7.22 14.28 13.54
C GLN A 52 -7.53 14.36 15.03
N ALA A 53 -7.53 13.21 15.73
CA ALA A 53 -7.86 13.15 17.16
C ALA A 53 -6.87 13.95 18.03
N VAL A 54 -5.59 13.92 17.69
CA VAL A 54 -4.55 14.64 18.44
C VAL A 54 -4.69 16.16 18.37
N LYS A 55 -5.39 16.71 17.36
CA LYS A 55 -5.63 18.16 17.26
C LYS A 55 -6.50 18.72 18.39
N GLU A 56 -7.31 17.87 19.02
CA GLU A 56 -8.13 18.25 20.17
C GLU A 56 -7.30 18.41 21.47
N LEU A 57 -6.04 17.96 21.47
CA LEU A 57 -5.14 18.10 22.60
C LEU A 57 -4.51 19.50 22.62
N PRO A 58 -4.29 20.09 23.81
CA PRO A 58 -3.54 21.32 23.94
C PRO A 58 -2.10 21.14 23.44
N ASP A 59 -1.42 22.24 23.16
CA ASP A 59 -0.03 22.22 22.74
C ASP A 59 0.84 21.67 23.88
N CYS A 60 1.30 20.42 23.71
CA CYS A 60 2.09 19.70 24.68
C CYS A 60 3.06 18.73 23.98
N SER A 61 4.11 18.33 24.70
CA SER A 61 5.16 17.46 24.16
C SER A 61 4.63 16.11 23.66
N TYR A 62 3.56 15.60 24.25
CA TYR A 62 2.89 14.38 23.78
C TYR A 62 2.28 14.57 22.40
N ARG A 63 1.52 15.65 22.19
CA ARG A 63 0.91 15.99 20.89
C ARG A 63 1.98 16.12 19.81
N GLU A 64 3.04 16.88 20.07
CA GLU A 64 4.14 17.06 19.10
C GLU A 64 4.81 15.73 18.71
N SER A 65 5.04 14.86 19.70
CA SER A 65 5.66 13.55 19.48
C SER A 65 4.78 12.65 18.63
N VAL A 66 3.48 12.57 18.94
CA VAL A 66 2.53 11.76 18.19
C VAL A 66 2.37 12.31 16.77
N GLU A 67 2.24 13.62 16.59
CA GLU A 67 2.17 14.23 15.27
C GLU A 67 3.41 13.93 14.43
N LYS A 68 4.61 14.05 15.00
CA LYS A 68 5.87 13.73 14.32
C LYS A 68 5.90 12.27 13.83
N ILE A 69 5.53 11.34 14.70
CA ILE A 69 5.51 9.90 14.39
C ILE A 69 4.52 9.60 13.26
N TYR A 70 3.27 10.07 13.40
CA TYR A 70 2.23 9.72 12.43
C TYR A 70 2.34 10.50 11.11
N ARG A 71 2.89 11.72 11.10
CA ARG A 71 3.23 12.41 9.84
C ARG A 71 4.31 11.67 9.07
N HIS A 72 5.35 11.18 9.75
CA HIS A 72 6.37 10.33 9.13
C HIS A 72 5.73 9.07 8.54
N ARG A 73 4.91 8.33 9.31
CA ARG A 73 4.22 7.13 8.82
C ARG A 73 3.35 7.41 7.60
N VAL A 74 2.52 8.47 7.62
CA VAL A 74 1.67 8.85 6.48
C VAL A 74 2.51 9.15 5.25
N ALA A 75 3.57 9.95 5.38
CA ALA A 75 4.46 10.27 4.26
C ALA A 75 5.09 9.01 3.65
N THR A 76 5.59 8.09 4.49
CA THR A 76 6.18 6.83 4.04
C THR A 76 5.14 5.96 3.32
N ILE A 77 3.93 5.81 3.86
CA ILE A 77 2.87 4.98 3.25
C ILE A 77 2.44 5.51 1.87
N LEU A 78 2.41 6.84 1.70
CA LEU A 78 2.07 7.47 0.42
C LEU A 78 3.17 7.31 -0.64
N ASN A 79 4.44 7.24 -0.23
CA ASN A 79 5.58 7.08 -1.13
C ASN A 79 5.85 5.63 -1.55
N CYS A 80 5.40 4.66 -0.76
CA CYS A 80 5.57 3.24 -1.03
C CYS A 80 4.38 2.63 -1.79
N LYS A 81 4.67 1.71 -2.72
CA LYS A 81 3.65 1.03 -3.55
C LYS A 81 3.16 -0.26 -2.92
N THR A 82 4.04 -0.96 -2.18
CA THR A 82 3.76 -2.30 -1.64
C THR A 82 3.84 -2.31 -0.12
N VAL A 83 3.17 -3.28 0.51
CA VAL A 83 3.21 -3.48 1.98
C VAL A 83 4.65 -3.72 2.45
N GLY A 84 5.43 -4.54 1.73
CA GLY A 84 6.82 -4.83 2.10
C GLY A 84 7.74 -3.60 2.02
N GLU A 85 7.52 -2.70 1.05
CA GLU A 85 8.21 -1.40 1.01
C GLU A 85 7.88 -0.55 2.24
N VAL A 86 6.62 -0.51 2.67
CA VAL A 86 6.19 0.23 3.87
C VAL A 86 6.84 -0.35 5.13
N GLU A 87 6.78 -1.68 5.31
CA GLU A 87 7.39 -2.38 6.44
C GLU A 87 8.89 -2.09 6.51
N THR A 88 9.59 -2.15 5.38
CA THR A 88 11.03 -1.87 5.27
C THR A 88 11.34 -0.40 5.58
N ALA A 89 10.56 0.53 5.02
CA ALA A 89 10.82 1.96 5.17
C ALA A 89 10.48 2.49 6.58
N ILE A 90 9.48 1.90 7.26
CA ILE A 90 9.15 2.25 8.65
C ILE A 90 10.09 1.55 9.64
N GLY A 91 10.51 0.31 9.34
CA GLY A 91 11.52 -0.40 10.14
C GLY A 91 11.06 -0.84 11.53
N LEU A 92 9.75 -1.02 11.73
CA LEU A 92 9.14 -1.36 13.03
C LEU A 92 8.27 -2.64 12.96
N GLY A 93 8.72 -3.64 12.22
CA GLY A 93 8.03 -4.92 12.08
C GLY A 93 6.98 -4.93 10.97
N GLN A 94 6.00 -5.83 11.09
CA GLN A 94 4.97 -6.06 10.08
C GLN A 94 3.86 -5.00 10.13
N ILE A 95 3.16 -4.82 9.01
CA ILE A 95 2.08 -3.83 8.93
C ILE A 95 0.95 -4.12 9.92
N GLU A 96 0.70 -5.38 10.23
CA GLU A 96 -0.26 -5.82 11.23
C GLU A 96 0.12 -5.37 12.64
N GLU A 97 1.40 -5.45 13.00
CA GLU A 97 1.91 -4.96 14.28
C GLU A 97 1.78 -3.44 14.38
N LEU A 98 2.10 -2.72 13.30
CA LEU A 98 1.92 -1.27 13.23
C LEU A 98 0.48 -0.83 13.47
N MET A 99 -0.50 -1.61 13.02
CA MET A 99 -1.92 -1.33 13.27
C MET A 99 -2.35 -1.64 14.71
N ILE A 100 -1.73 -2.63 15.37
CA ILE A 100 -1.98 -2.92 16.79
C ILE A 100 -1.46 -1.78 17.67
N HIS A 101 -0.30 -1.21 17.30
CA HIS A 101 0.29 -0.06 17.99
C HIS A 101 -0.43 1.27 17.72
N ALA A 102 -1.30 1.35 16.72
CA ALA A 102 -1.99 2.56 16.29
C ALA A 102 -3.36 2.70 16.97
#